data_AF-A0A933WDP4-F1
#
_entry.id   AF-A0A933WDP4-F1
#
_cell.length_a   1.000
_cell.length_b   1.000
_cell.length_c   1.000
_cell.angle_alpha   90.00
_cell.angle_beta   90.00
_cell.angle_gamma   90.00
#
_symmetry.space_group_name_H-M   'P 1'
#
loop_
_entity.id
_entity.type
_entity.pdbx_description
1 polymer ?
#
loop_
_entity_poly.entity_id
_entity_poly.type
_entity_poly.pdbx_seq_one_letter_code
_entity_poly.pdbx_strand_id
1 'polypeptide(L)'
;MVLRTNIDAKILIQLLYQMKRIRAVEETIAERYNEWKMRCPTHLCTGQEAVSAGVCAVLRKDDFVVSTHRAHGHYLAKGGDLKRMIAEIYGKAAGCSSGKGGSMHLIDKSVGFMGSTSIVGGTIPVGTGLGFSILLNGTDQISCVFFGDGATEEGVFYESINFAILKKLPVLYICENNLYSVYSPLCVRQPAERSISKMVSSLGIASDSGDGNDATEVYTKVINAVEHIRQGKGPFLLEFATYRWREHCGPNFDNDIGYRTEEEYLCWKKKDPIMLLENEMKNRDVFNPGEVQRVDSLIESEVHEAFSFAESSPFPSQDEAFIQLFKE
;
A
#
# COMPACT_ATOMS: atom_id res chain seq x y z
N MET A 1 -3.64 -10.15 22.75
CA MET A 1 -2.70 -10.59 21.71
C MET A 1 -3.38 -11.67 20.88
N VAL A 2 -3.75 -11.36 19.64
CA VAL A 2 -4.36 -12.34 18.72
C VAL A 2 -3.28 -13.33 18.29
N LEU A 3 -3.51 -14.62 18.48
CA LEU A 3 -2.60 -15.67 18.01
C LEU A 3 -2.89 -15.95 16.53
N ARG A 4 -1.83 -16.10 15.73
CA ARG A 4 -1.88 -16.31 14.27
C ARG A 4 -2.79 -17.48 13.87
N THR A 5 -2.84 -18.53 14.70
CA THR A 5 -3.64 -19.75 14.49
C THR A 5 -5.16 -19.54 14.63
N ASN A 6 -5.59 -18.40 15.18
CA ASN A 6 -7.01 -18.13 15.48
C ASN A 6 -7.66 -17.14 14.49
N ILE A 7 -7.02 -16.88 13.35
CA ILE A 7 -7.61 -16.06 12.28
C ILE A 7 -8.74 -16.85 11.62
N ASP A 8 -9.93 -16.24 11.57
CA ASP A 8 -11.13 -16.80 10.94
C ASP A 8 -10.88 -17.07 9.45
N ALA A 9 -11.38 -18.21 8.94
CA ALA A 9 -11.30 -18.58 7.53
C ALA A 9 -11.85 -17.47 6.60
N LYS A 10 -12.86 -16.72 7.03
CA LYS A 10 -13.40 -15.57 6.29
C LYS A 10 -12.36 -14.48 6.07
N ILE A 11 -11.53 -14.21 7.07
CA ILE A 11 -10.44 -13.23 6.96
C ILE A 11 -9.38 -13.74 6.00
N LEU A 12 -9.04 -15.04 6.04
CA LEU A 12 -8.08 -15.63 5.10
C LEU A 12 -8.57 -15.49 3.64
N ILE A 13 -9.85 -15.75 3.38
CA ILE A 13 -10.46 -15.53 2.06
C ILE A 13 -10.46 -14.05 1.67
N GLN A 14 -10.74 -13.14 2.60
CA GLN A 14 -10.68 -11.69 2.33
C GLN A 14 -9.27 -11.24 1.96
N LEU A 15 -8.25 -11.70 2.69
CA LEU A 15 -6.84 -11.41 2.39
C LEU A 15 -6.45 -11.98 1.02
N LEU A 16 -6.85 -13.22 0.73
CA LEU A 16 -6.59 -13.87 -0.56
C LEU A 16 -7.23 -13.10 -1.71
N TYR A 17 -8.52 -12.77 -1.60
CA TYR A 17 -9.23 -11.95 -2.60
C TYR A 17 -8.49 -10.64 -2.84
N GLN A 18 -8.11 -9.91 -1.77
CA GLN A 18 -7.47 -8.62 -1.97
C GLN A 18 -6.09 -8.72 -2.62
N MET A 19 -5.27 -9.69 -2.21
CA MET A 19 -3.94 -9.88 -2.84
C MET A 19 -4.06 -10.29 -4.30
N LYS A 20 -4.94 -11.25 -4.63
CA LYS A 20 -5.19 -11.68 -6.02
C LYS A 20 -5.76 -10.53 -6.86
N ARG A 21 -6.65 -9.72 -6.29
CA ARG A 21 -7.24 -8.55 -6.96
C ARG A 21 -6.19 -7.49 -7.28
N ILE A 22 -5.32 -7.16 -6.33
CA ILE A 22 -4.21 -6.21 -6.55
C ILE A 22 -3.29 -6.74 -7.65
N ARG A 23 -2.85 -8.00 -7.55
CA ARG A 23 -1.99 -8.65 -8.54
C ARG A 23 -2.64 -8.60 -9.93
N ALA A 24 -3.88 -9.05 -10.08
CA ALA A 24 -4.56 -9.08 -11.36
C ALA A 24 -4.68 -7.69 -12.00
N VAL A 25 -5.05 -6.68 -11.22
CA VAL A 25 -5.14 -5.29 -11.70
C VAL A 25 -3.78 -4.80 -12.20
N GLU A 26 -2.71 -4.98 -11.42
CA GLU A 26 -1.37 -4.50 -11.78
C GLU A 26 -0.75 -5.26 -12.95
N GLU A 27 -0.97 -6.56 -13.03
CA GLU A 27 -0.55 -7.37 -14.18
C GLU A 27 -1.25 -6.88 -15.45
N THR A 28 -2.57 -6.61 -15.41
CA THR A 28 -3.28 -6.02 -16.56
C THR A 28 -2.81 -4.60 -16.89
N ILE A 29 -2.46 -3.78 -15.90
CA ILE A 29 -1.82 -2.46 -16.13
C ILE A 29 -0.50 -2.66 -16.87
N ALA A 30 0.35 -3.59 -16.43
CA ALA A 30 1.64 -3.86 -17.06
C ALA A 30 1.50 -4.36 -18.50
N GLU A 31 0.58 -5.30 -18.73
CA GLU A 31 0.26 -5.86 -20.06
C GLU A 31 -0.16 -4.79 -21.06
N ARG A 32 -1.04 -3.86 -20.63
CA ARG A 32 -1.59 -2.80 -21.49
C ARG A 32 -0.74 -1.53 -21.55
N TYR A 33 0.35 -1.45 -20.80
CA TYR A 33 1.18 -0.24 -20.73
C TYR A 33 1.79 0.13 -22.10
N ASN A 34 2.10 -0.88 -22.91
CA ASN A 34 2.64 -0.71 -24.27
C ASN A 34 1.63 -0.10 -25.28
N GLU A 35 0.34 -0.02 -24.94
CA GLU A 35 -0.69 0.59 -25.77
C GLU A 35 -0.60 2.13 -25.80
N TRP A 36 0.21 2.72 -24.91
CA TRP A 36 0.37 4.18 -24.78
C TRP A 36 -0.93 4.94 -24.45
N LYS A 37 -1.93 4.26 -23.89
CA LYS A 37 -3.15 4.90 -23.36
C LYS A 37 -2.97 5.42 -21.94
N MET A 38 -2.07 4.80 -21.17
CA MET A 38 -1.68 5.22 -19.82
C MET A 38 -0.39 6.06 -19.94
N ARG A 39 -0.51 7.37 -19.79
CA ARG A 39 0.60 8.32 -20.08
C ARG A 39 1.47 8.65 -18.87
N CYS A 40 0.95 8.47 -17.67
CA CYS A 40 1.70 8.70 -16.44
C CYS A 40 2.55 7.49 -16.08
N PRO A 41 3.74 7.69 -15.49
CA PRO A 41 4.57 6.59 -15.02
C PRO A 41 3.85 5.72 -13.99
N THR A 42 3.96 4.40 -14.12
CA THR A 42 3.33 3.42 -13.22
C THR A 42 4.33 2.79 -12.25
N HIS A 43 3.92 2.59 -11.00
CA HIS A 43 4.74 2.01 -9.94
C HIS A 43 3.97 0.87 -9.29
N LEU A 44 4.30 -0.36 -9.69
CA LEU A 44 3.52 -1.55 -9.38
C LEU A 44 3.99 -2.20 -8.07
N CYS A 45 3.08 -2.48 -7.14
CA CYS A 45 3.34 -3.18 -5.88
C CYS A 45 3.45 -4.71 -6.01
N THR A 46 3.43 -5.27 -7.22
CA THR A 46 3.55 -6.70 -7.49
C THR A 46 4.66 -7.36 -6.65
N GLY A 47 4.26 -8.33 -5.82
CA GLY A 47 5.11 -9.01 -4.84
C GLY A 47 5.01 -8.47 -3.40
N GLN A 48 4.30 -7.37 -3.17
CA GLN A 48 4.13 -6.66 -1.89
C GLN A 48 2.66 -6.61 -1.44
N GLU A 49 1.77 -7.39 -2.06
CA GLU A 49 0.31 -7.25 -1.88
C GLU A 49 -0.16 -7.57 -0.46
N ALA A 50 0.56 -8.45 0.24
CA ALA A 50 0.22 -8.87 1.60
C ALA A 50 0.23 -7.74 2.61
N VAL A 51 1.14 -6.76 2.49
CA VAL A 51 1.17 -5.59 3.39
C VAL A 51 -0.10 -4.77 3.20
N SER A 52 -0.44 -4.43 1.96
CA SER A 52 -1.65 -3.70 1.61
C SER A 52 -2.92 -4.41 2.13
N ALA A 53 -3.05 -5.71 1.83
CA ALA A 53 -4.21 -6.51 2.22
C ALA A 53 -4.33 -6.68 3.74
N GLY A 54 -3.23 -7.05 4.41
CA GLY A 54 -3.20 -7.28 5.86
C GLY A 54 -3.46 -6.02 6.68
N VAL A 55 -2.87 -4.89 6.29
CA VAL A 55 -3.10 -3.61 6.99
C VAL A 55 -4.54 -3.15 6.82
N CYS A 56 -5.03 -3.08 5.58
CA CYS A 56 -6.35 -2.50 5.32
C CYS A 56 -7.51 -3.41 5.75
N ALA A 57 -7.28 -4.71 5.97
CA ALA A 57 -8.27 -5.60 6.58
C ALA A 57 -8.57 -5.27 8.05
N VAL A 58 -7.67 -4.56 8.74
CA VAL A 58 -7.84 -4.16 10.15
C VAL A 58 -8.38 -2.73 10.28
N LEU A 59 -8.04 -1.84 9.34
CA LEU A 59 -8.49 -0.46 9.35
C LEU A 59 -10.00 -0.35 9.10
N ARG A 60 -10.66 0.58 9.79
CA ARG A 60 -12.05 0.92 9.52
C ARG A 60 -12.15 1.77 8.26
N LYS A 61 -13.34 1.83 7.66
CA LYS A 61 -13.59 2.66 6.46
C LYS A 61 -13.32 4.15 6.70
N ASP A 62 -13.55 4.64 7.91
CA ASP A 62 -13.36 6.03 8.33
C ASP A 62 -11.95 6.35 8.91
N ASP A 63 -11.10 5.34 9.09
CA ASP A 63 -9.67 5.58 9.35
C ASP A 63 -9.02 6.18 8.09
N PHE A 64 -8.09 7.11 8.29
CA PHE A 64 -7.39 7.79 7.21
C PHE A 64 -6.19 6.99 6.73
N VAL A 65 -5.96 6.98 5.41
CA VAL A 65 -4.79 6.38 4.76
C VAL A 65 -4.14 7.40 3.84
N VAL A 66 -2.83 7.53 3.94
CA VAL A 66 -1.99 8.22 2.95
C VAL A 66 -0.89 7.28 2.47
N SER A 67 -0.49 7.40 1.20
CA SER A 67 0.40 6.44 0.55
C SER A 67 1.39 7.08 -0.43
N THR A 68 2.31 6.28 -0.96
CA THR A 68 3.41 6.71 -1.86
C THR A 68 3.00 6.70 -3.34
N HIS A 69 3.95 6.87 -4.26
CA HIS A 69 3.70 6.64 -5.69
C HIS A 69 3.27 5.19 -5.99
N ARG A 70 3.63 4.22 -5.14
CA ARG A 70 3.29 2.81 -5.26
C ARG A 70 2.01 2.50 -4.48
N ALA A 71 0.94 3.22 -4.82
CA ALA A 71 -0.29 3.27 -4.02
C ALA A 71 -1.42 2.35 -4.47
N HIS A 72 -1.30 1.65 -5.61
CA HIS A 72 -2.43 0.88 -6.17
C HIS A 72 -2.95 -0.17 -5.18
N GLY A 73 -2.04 -0.96 -4.59
CA GLY A 73 -2.36 -1.92 -3.55
C GLY A 73 -3.08 -1.30 -2.36
N HIS A 74 -2.55 -0.20 -1.82
CA HIS A 74 -3.12 0.51 -0.68
C HIS A 74 -4.50 1.09 -0.97
N TYR A 75 -4.67 1.71 -2.14
CA TYR A 75 -5.94 2.30 -2.58
C TYR A 75 -7.02 1.22 -2.72
N LEU A 76 -6.70 0.12 -3.41
CA LEU A 76 -7.63 -0.99 -3.60
C LEU A 76 -7.96 -1.69 -2.28
N ALA A 77 -6.98 -1.93 -1.43
CA ALA A 77 -7.16 -2.63 -0.16
C ALA A 77 -7.97 -1.82 0.85
N LYS A 78 -7.86 -0.49 0.81
CA LYS A 78 -8.71 0.41 1.61
C LYS A 78 -10.16 0.48 1.11
N GLY A 79 -10.43 -0.07 -0.08
CA GLY A 79 -11.75 -0.14 -0.69
C GLY A 79 -12.01 0.89 -1.79
N GLY A 80 -10.96 1.56 -2.28
CA GLY A 80 -11.09 2.55 -3.35
C GLY A 80 -11.69 1.97 -4.63
N ASP A 81 -12.44 2.81 -5.34
CA ASP A 81 -13.13 2.40 -6.57
C ASP A 81 -12.14 2.08 -7.70
N LEU A 82 -12.14 0.83 -8.17
CA LEU A 82 -11.25 0.35 -9.23
C LEU A 82 -11.54 1.00 -10.59
N LYS A 83 -12.83 1.22 -10.94
CA LYS A 83 -13.21 1.86 -12.21
C LYS A 83 -12.66 3.28 -12.26
N ARG A 84 -12.77 4.01 -11.14
CA ARG A 84 -12.22 5.36 -11.00
C ARG A 84 -10.69 5.36 -10.97
N MET A 85 -10.05 4.37 -10.37
CA MET A 85 -8.59 4.24 -10.39
C MET A 85 -8.06 4.03 -11.82
N ILE A 86 -8.63 3.08 -12.58
CA ILE A 86 -8.18 2.83 -13.96
C ILE A 86 -8.50 4.02 -14.86
N ALA A 87 -9.69 4.64 -14.71
CA ALA A 87 -10.04 5.88 -15.42
C ALA A 87 -9.03 7.00 -15.13
N GLU A 88 -8.55 7.13 -13.88
CA GLU A 88 -7.52 8.09 -13.50
C GLU A 88 -6.19 7.83 -14.22
N ILE A 89 -5.73 6.57 -14.24
CA ILE A 89 -4.49 6.17 -14.92
C ILE A 89 -4.56 6.42 -16.44
N TYR A 90 -5.76 6.31 -17.03
CA TYR A 90 -6.04 6.63 -18.43
C TYR A 90 -6.26 8.14 -18.69
N GLY A 91 -6.16 9.00 -17.67
CA GLY A 91 -6.35 10.45 -17.79
C GLY A 91 -7.79 10.87 -18.09
N LYS A 92 -8.78 10.08 -17.66
CA LYS A 92 -10.20 10.32 -17.94
C LYS A 92 -10.86 11.16 -16.85
N ALA A 93 -11.89 11.94 -17.24
CA ALA A 93 -12.62 12.80 -16.31
C ALA A 93 -13.33 12.01 -15.18
N ALA A 94 -13.68 10.75 -15.45
CA ALA A 94 -14.27 9.83 -14.47
C ALA A 94 -13.25 9.31 -13.41
N GLY A 95 -11.98 9.72 -13.51
CA GLY A 95 -10.93 9.35 -12.58
C GLY A 95 -11.21 9.77 -11.13
N CYS A 96 -10.52 9.14 -10.18
CA CYS A 96 -10.64 9.48 -8.77
C CYS A 96 -10.11 10.89 -8.43
N SER A 97 -9.22 11.44 -9.27
CA SER A 97 -8.69 12.81 -9.25
C SER A 97 -9.04 13.57 -10.55
N SER A 98 -10.13 13.17 -11.22
CA SER A 98 -10.63 13.77 -12.48
C SER A 98 -9.63 13.72 -13.66
N GLY A 99 -8.74 12.72 -13.68
CA GLY A 99 -7.75 12.52 -14.74
C GLY A 99 -6.51 13.41 -14.63
N LYS A 100 -6.33 14.12 -13.51
CA LYS A 100 -5.23 15.07 -13.26
C LYS A 100 -4.03 14.43 -12.52
N GLY A 101 -4.30 13.40 -11.73
CA GLY A 101 -3.33 12.77 -10.84
C GLY A 101 -2.60 11.57 -11.45
N GLY A 102 -3.23 10.87 -12.39
CA GLY A 102 -2.67 9.67 -13.00
C GLY A 102 -2.35 8.57 -11.99
N SER A 103 -1.33 7.77 -12.29
CA SER A 103 -1.00 6.57 -11.50
C SER A 103 -0.48 6.82 -10.08
N MET A 104 0.03 8.01 -9.78
CA MET A 104 0.73 8.28 -8.51
C MET A 104 -0.09 9.12 -7.52
N HIS A 105 -1.17 9.77 -7.96
CA HIS A 105 -1.95 10.71 -7.16
C HIS A 105 -3.42 10.28 -7.10
N LEU A 106 -3.66 9.19 -6.38
CA LEU A 106 -4.97 8.61 -6.16
C LEU A 106 -5.61 9.18 -4.89
N ILE A 107 -6.92 9.37 -4.90
CA ILE A 107 -7.69 9.84 -3.75
C ILE A 107 -9.09 9.23 -3.73
N ASP A 108 -9.56 8.77 -2.58
CA ASP A 108 -10.95 8.36 -2.38
C ASP A 108 -11.34 8.57 -0.92
N LYS A 109 -11.84 9.78 -0.62
CA LYS A 109 -12.24 10.17 0.74
C LYS A 109 -13.43 9.35 1.25
N SER A 110 -14.22 8.72 0.38
CA SER A 110 -15.37 7.90 0.79
C SER A 110 -14.94 6.65 1.57
N VAL A 111 -13.70 6.20 1.35
CA VAL A 111 -13.06 5.09 2.05
C VAL A 111 -11.89 5.55 2.92
N GLY A 112 -11.78 6.85 3.19
CA GLY A 112 -10.68 7.40 4.00
C GLY A 112 -9.31 7.34 3.34
N PHE A 113 -9.20 7.09 2.03
CA PHE A 113 -7.94 7.19 1.30
C PHE A 113 -7.70 8.65 0.94
N MET A 114 -6.92 9.34 1.78
CA MET A 114 -6.78 10.80 1.78
C MET A 114 -5.85 11.34 0.70
N GLY A 115 -5.01 10.48 0.12
CA GLY A 115 -4.18 10.84 -1.02
C GLY A 115 -2.92 9.99 -1.12
N SER A 116 -2.35 9.95 -2.33
CA SER A 116 -1.01 9.45 -2.59
C SER A 116 -0.14 10.49 -3.30
N THR A 117 1.17 10.40 -3.13
CA THR A 117 2.12 11.32 -3.78
C THR A 117 3.41 10.65 -4.21
N SER A 118 4.01 11.20 -5.25
CA SER A 118 5.32 10.80 -5.77
C SER A 118 6.51 11.35 -4.98
N ILE A 119 6.30 12.37 -4.15
CA ILE A 119 7.34 12.94 -3.31
C ILE A 119 7.70 11.96 -2.19
N VAL A 120 8.94 11.47 -2.21
CA VAL A 120 9.47 10.57 -1.16
C VAL A 120 9.35 11.26 0.20
N GLY A 121 8.80 10.55 1.19
CA GLY A 121 8.53 11.10 2.52
C GLY A 121 7.38 12.12 2.60
N GLY A 122 6.84 12.60 1.47
CA GLY A 122 5.89 13.71 1.43
C GLY A 122 4.55 13.44 2.11
N THR A 123 4.10 12.18 2.17
CA THR A 123 2.87 11.80 2.89
C THR A 123 3.05 11.63 4.39
N ILE A 124 4.28 11.50 4.88
CA ILE A 124 4.56 11.28 6.30
C ILE A 124 4.09 12.46 7.18
N PRO A 125 4.45 13.73 6.88
CA PRO A 125 3.92 14.86 7.63
C PRO A 125 2.42 15.06 7.42
N VAL A 126 1.88 14.77 6.24
CA VAL A 126 0.44 14.86 5.96
C VAL A 126 -0.35 13.87 6.83
N GLY A 127 0.07 12.61 6.86
CA GLY A 127 -0.54 11.58 7.71
C GLY A 127 -0.39 11.89 9.20
N THR A 128 0.75 12.43 9.60
CA THR A 128 0.96 12.91 10.98
C THR A 128 -0.01 14.04 11.33
N GLY A 129 -0.23 14.99 10.42
CA GLY A 129 -1.21 16.06 10.57
C GLY A 129 -2.66 15.56 10.63
N LEU A 130 -3.01 14.52 9.86
CA LEU A 130 -4.31 13.85 9.98
C LEU A 130 -4.48 13.22 11.37
N GLY A 131 -3.44 12.58 11.91
CA GLY A 131 -3.43 12.11 13.30
C GLY A 131 -3.64 13.23 14.32
N PHE A 132 -3.04 14.40 14.09
CA PHE A 132 -3.28 15.58 14.93
C PHE A 132 -4.72 16.09 14.83
N SER A 133 -5.33 16.05 13.64
CA SER A 133 -6.74 16.42 13.48
C SER A 133 -7.68 15.50 14.25
N ILE A 134 -7.39 14.19 14.30
CA ILE A 134 -8.15 13.21 15.08
C ILE A 134 -8.08 13.57 16.57
N LEU A 135 -6.88 13.86 17.08
CA LEU A 135 -6.68 14.28 18.47
C LEU A 135 -7.47 15.56 18.80
N LEU A 136 -7.44 16.56 17.92
CA LEU A 136 -8.14 17.84 18.13
C LEU A 136 -9.67 17.68 18.10
N ASN A 137 -10.18 16.78 17.25
CA ASN A 137 -11.61 16.51 17.12
C ASN A 137 -12.13 15.53 18.19
N GLY A 138 -11.25 14.89 18.96
CA GLY A 138 -11.63 13.90 19.97
C GLY A 138 -12.29 12.65 19.37
N THR A 139 -11.96 12.30 18.12
CA THR A 139 -12.47 11.09 17.48
C THR A 139 -11.53 9.89 17.73
N ASP A 140 -12.00 8.68 17.46
CA ASP A 140 -11.27 7.42 17.73
C ASP A 140 -10.65 6.79 16.46
N GLN A 141 -10.55 7.58 15.38
CA GLN A 141 -9.96 7.19 14.11
C GLN A 141 -8.44 6.99 14.24
N ILE A 142 -7.83 6.36 13.24
CA ILE A 142 -6.37 6.29 13.07
C ILE A 142 -5.97 6.95 11.75
N SER A 143 -4.80 7.59 11.74
CA SER A 143 -4.10 7.95 10.51
C SER A 143 -3.02 6.91 10.18
N CYS A 144 -3.19 6.17 9.09
CA CYS A 144 -2.24 5.17 8.62
C CYS A 144 -1.39 5.74 7.47
N VAL A 145 -0.08 5.61 7.57
CA VAL A 145 0.89 6.19 6.64
C VAL A 145 1.78 5.10 6.07
N PHE A 146 1.61 4.79 4.78
CA PHE A 146 2.49 3.86 4.07
C PHE A 146 3.69 4.60 3.47
N PHE A 147 4.88 4.03 3.62
CA PHE A 147 6.11 4.52 3.02
C PHE A 147 7.12 3.39 2.80
N GLY A 148 8.06 3.59 1.88
CA GLY A 148 9.18 2.67 1.67
C GLY A 148 10.36 2.97 2.60
N ASP A 149 11.25 2.01 2.75
CA ASP A 149 12.47 2.13 3.56
C ASP A 149 13.30 3.40 3.28
N GLY A 150 13.44 3.82 2.02
CA GLY A 150 14.18 5.05 1.65
C GLY A 150 13.58 6.33 2.23
N ALA A 151 12.27 6.37 2.50
CA ALA A 151 11.64 7.53 3.12
C ALA A 151 12.06 7.73 4.59
N THR A 152 12.67 6.71 5.23
CA THR A 152 13.20 6.84 6.60
C THR A 152 14.50 7.64 6.66
N GLU A 153 15.12 7.91 5.50
CA GLU A 153 16.35 8.69 5.38
C GLU A 153 16.07 10.20 5.24
N GLU A 154 14.80 10.58 5.04
CA GLU A 154 14.37 11.97 4.89
C GLU A 154 14.26 12.69 6.24
N GLY A 155 14.64 13.97 6.30
CA GLY A 155 14.52 14.78 7.52
C GLY A 155 13.08 14.87 8.05
N VAL A 156 12.11 14.98 7.13
CA VAL A 156 10.68 15.07 7.46
C VAL A 156 10.15 13.82 8.18
N PHE A 157 10.79 12.67 8.01
CA PHE A 157 10.45 11.46 8.75
C PHE A 157 10.70 11.66 10.25
N TYR A 158 11.91 12.09 10.62
CA TYR A 158 12.29 12.30 12.02
C TYR A 158 11.46 13.41 12.67
N GLU A 159 11.22 14.51 11.97
CA GLU A 159 10.38 15.62 12.44
C GLU A 159 8.95 15.13 12.74
N SER A 160 8.37 14.35 11.83
CA SER A 160 7.02 13.81 11.94
C SER A 160 6.89 12.80 13.09
N ILE A 161 7.82 11.83 13.18
CA ILE A 161 7.83 10.84 14.25
C ILE A 161 7.99 11.52 15.61
N ASN A 162 8.93 12.47 15.73
CA ASN A 162 9.14 13.22 16.98
C ASN A 162 7.87 13.98 17.42
N PHE A 163 7.19 14.66 16.48
CA PHE A 163 5.94 15.34 16.78
C PHE A 163 4.82 14.37 17.18
N ALA A 164 4.70 13.23 16.50
CA ALA A 164 3.72 12.21 16.81
C ALA A 164 3.91 11.63 18.21
N ILE A 165 5.16 11.38 18.62
CA ILE A 165 5.51 10.92 19.97
C ILE A 165 5.14 11.98 21.00
N LEU A 166 5.60 13.23 20.80
CA LEU A 166 5.37 14.35 21.72
C LEU A 166 3.88 14.57 22.01
N LYS A 167 3.04 14.45 20.98
CA LYS A 167 1.59 14.66 21.09
C LYS A 167 0.79 13.38 21.31
N LYS A 168 1.45 12.21 21.39
CA LYS A 168 0.81 10.89 21.46
C LYS A 168 -0.27 10.71 20.38
N LEU A 169 0.05 11.08 19.14
CA LEU A 169 -0.92 11.09 18.05
C LEU A 169 -1.37 9.67 17.67
N PRO A 170 -2.62 9.50 17.21
CA PRO A 170 -3.14 8.23 16.73
C PRO A 170 -2.67 7.93 15.30
N VAL A 171 -1.36 7.69 15.14
CA VAL A 171 -0.72 7.45 13.84
C VAL A 171 -0.09 6.06 13.79
N LEU A 172 -0.41 5.30 12.74
CA LEU A 172 0.22 4.04 12.39
C LEU A 172 1.15 4.25 11.20
N TYR A 173 2.44 4.07 11.40
CA TYR A 173 3.47 4.17 10.37
C TYR A 173 3.78 2.77 9.83
N ILE A 174 3.61 2.55 8.53
CA ILE A 174 3.89 1.27 7.86
C ILE A 174 5.07 1.47 6.91
N CYS A 175 6.19 0.85 7.24
CA CYS A 175 7.40 0.84 6.41
C CYS A 175 7.45 -0.46 5.59
N GLU A 176 7.25 -0.36 4.29
CA GLU A 176 7.49 -1.45 3.34
C GLU A 176 8.96 -1.46 2.94
N ASN A 177 9.75 -2.30 3.59
CA ASN A 177 11.17 -2.43 3.33
C ASN A 177 11.39 -3.45 2.20
N ASN A 178 11.52 -2.95 0.97
CA ASN A 178 11.77 -3.77 -0.22
C ASN A 178 13.24 -3.79 -0.65
N LEU A 179 14.14 -3.40 0.26
CA LEU A 179 15.60 -3.39 0.13
C LEU A 179 16.17 -2.29 -0.79
N TYR A 180 15.34 -1.61 -1.59
CA TYR A 180 15.82 -0.70 -2.64
C TYR A 180 15.09 0.65 -2.67
N SER A 181 15.86 1.73 -2.66
CA SER A 181 15.40 3.04 -3.11
C SER A 181 15.83 3.26 -4.56
N VAL A 182 14.88 3.16 -5.50
CA VAL A 182 15.14 3.09 -6.95
C VAL A 182 16.11 1.94 -7.28
N TYR A 183 17.38 2.23 -7.50
CA TYR A 183 18.45 1.26 -7.79
C TYR A 183 19.49 1.16 -6.68
N SER A 184 19.34 1.93 -5.59
CA SER A 184 20.26 1.94 -4.45
C SER A 184 19.85 0.88 -3.42
N PRO A 185 20.60 -0.23 -3.28
CA PRO A 185 20.35 -1.20 -2.21
C PRO A 185 20.62 -0.58 -0.83
N LEU A 186 20.02 -1.14 0.22
CA LEU A 186 20.23 -0.69 1.61
C LEU A 186 21.70 -0.49 1.97
N CYS A 187 22.58 -1.41 1.55
CA CYS A 187 23.99 -1.43 1.93
C CYS A 187 24.81 -0.20 1.46
N VAL A 188 24.34 0.56 0.47
CA VAL A 188 25.03 1.77 -0.01
C VAL A 188 24.47 3.07 0.57
N ARG A 189 23.32 3.01 1.25
CA ARG A 189 22.61 4.19 1.80
C ARG A 189 22.38 4.12 3.31
N GLN A 190 22.53 2.95 3.91
CA GLN A 190 22.43 2.75 5.36
C GLN A 190 23.71 2.08 5.89
N PRO A 191 24.09 2.36 7.15
CA PRO A 191 25.09 1.57 7.85
C PRO A 191 24.74 0.09 7.84
N ALA A 192 25.77 -0.76 7.77
CA ALA A 192 25.62 -2.19 7.81
C ALA A 192 24.79 -2.64 9.03
N GLU A 193 23.89 -3.61 8.81
CA GLU A 193 23.06 -4.22 9.85
C GLU A 193 22.08 -3.28 10.56
N ARG A 194 21.82 -2.07 10.02
CA ARG A 194 20.79 -1.19 10.58
C ARG A 194 19.42 -1.85 10.49
N SER A 195 18.72 -1.87 11.63
CA SER A 195 17.30 -2.20 11.72
C SER A 195 16.50 -0.89 11.84
N ILE A 196 15.58 -0.67 10.90
CA ILE A 196 14.73 0.53 10.89
C ILE A 196 13.84 0.53 12.13
N SER A 197 13.19 -0.59 12.45
CA SER A 197 12.36 -0.71 13.66
C SER A 197 13.14 -0.36 14.95
N LYS A 198 14.37 -0.86 15.14
CA LYS A 198 15.21 -0.51 16.30
C LYS A 198 15.68 0.95 16.28
N MET A 199 16.02 1.48 15.12
CA MET A 199 16.41 2.89 14.98
C MET A 199 15.26 3.80 15.37
N VAL A 200 14.06 3.50 14.93
CA VAL A 200 12.88 4.33 15.22
C VAL A 200 12.42 4.14 16.67
N SER A 201 12.47 2.92 17.23
CA SER A 201 12.15 2.71 18.66
C SER A 201 13.06 3.48 19.61
N SER A 202 14.32 3.73 19.23
CA SER A 202 15.23 4.55 20.02
C SER A 202 14.81 6.03 20.13
N LEU A 203 13.89 6.49 19.27
CA LEU A 203 13.27 7.82 19.34
C LEU A 203 12.10 7.88 20.34
N GLY A 204 11.62 6.75 20.85
CA GLY A 204 10.53 6.68 21.85
C GLY A 204 9.16 6.27 21.30
N ILE A 205 9.06 5.82 20.05
CA ILE A 205 7.83 5.23 19.48
C ILE A 205 7.82 3.71 19.66
N ALA A 206 6.63 3.15 19.90
CA ALA A 206 6.47 1.70 19.89
C ALA A 206 6.64 1.17 18.46
N SER A 207 7.45 0.13 18.28
CA SER A 207 7.66 -0.44 16.95
C SER A 207 7.81 -1.95 16.97
N ASP A 208 7.48 -2.58 15.85
CA ASP A 208 7.71 -4.00 15.61
C ASP A 208 8.10 -4.21 14.13
N SER A 209 8.62 -5.39 13.80
CA SER A 209 8.94 -5.78 12.42
C SER A 209 8.45 -7.19 12.12
N GLY A 210 8.20 -7.50 10.85
CA GLY A 210 7.74 -8.83 10.43
C GLY A 210 7.98 -9.14 8.95
N ASP A 211 7.59 -10.34 8.54
CA ASP A 211 7.56 -10.74 7.13
C ASP A 211 6.36 -10.08 6.44
N GLY A 212 6.63 -9.18 5.49
CA GLY A 212 5.61 -8.47 4.71
C GLY A 212 4.92 -9.32 3.67
N ASN A 213 5.50 -10.47 3.30
CA ASN A 213 4.88 -11.41 2.37
C ASN A 213 3.98 -12.42 3.09
N ASP A 214 3.97 -12.42 4.42
CA ASP A 214 3.05 -13.24 5.19
C ASP A 214 1.83 -12.43 5.67
N ALA A 215 0.74 -12.56 4.92
CA ALA A 215 -0.48 -11.78 5.15
C ALA A 215 -1.09 -12.00 6.55
N THR A 216 -0.93 -13.18 7.16
CA THR A 216 -1.51 -13.45 8.49
C THR A 216 -0.71 -12.81 9.61
N GLU A 217 0.62 -12.72 9.45
CA GLU A 217 1.47 -11.96 10.37
C GLU A 217 1.30 -10.46 10.23
N VAL A 218 1.22 -9.93 9.00
CA VAL A 218 0.87 -8.52 8.76
C VAL A 218 -0.43 -8.19 9.50
N TYR A 219 -1.50 -8.94 9.22
CA TYR A 219 -2.82 -8.75 9.85
C TYR A 219 -2.74 -8.77 11.38
N THR A 220 -2.04 -9.76 11.95
CA THR A 220 -1.93 -9.92 13.40
C THR A 220 -1.15 -8.77 14.06
N LYS A 221 -0.03 -8.35 13.46
CA LYS A 221 0.78 -7.23 13.98
C LYS A 221 0.02 -5.91 13.90
N VAL A 222 -0.73 -5.70 12.82
CA VAL A 222 -1.56 -4.49 12.65
C VAL A 222 -2.69 -4.44 13.67
N ILE A 223 -3.35 -5.56 14.00
CA ILE A 223 -4.34 -5.59 15.10
C ILE A 223 -3.74 -5.06 16.40
N ASN A 224 -2.58 -5.57 16.79
CA ASN A 224 -1.94 -5.17 18.04
C ASN A 224 -1.54 -3.68 18.01
N ALA A 225 -1.04 -3.18 16.88
CA ALA A 225 -0.66 -1.78 16.71
C ALA A 225 -1.89 -0.84 16.75
N VAL A 226 -2.97 -1.21 16.06
CA VAL A 226 -4.25 -0.47 16.07
C VAL A 226 -4.86 -0.44 17.47
N GLU A 227 -4.83 -1.57 18.19
CA GLU A 227 -5.29 -1.64 19.58
C GLU A 227 -4.47 -0.71 20.49
N HIS A 228 -3.13 -0.74 20.37
CA HIS A 228 -2.24 0.15 21.10
C HIS A 228 -2.58 1.63 20.87
N ILE A 229 -2.75 2.01 19.59
CA ILE A 229 -3.05 3.37 19.20
C ILE A 229 -4.41 3.82 19.77
N ARG A 230 -5.47 3.00 19.59
CA ARG A 230 -6.82 3.34 20.09
C ARG A 230 -6.91 3.38 21.61
N GLN A 231 -6.00 2.70 22.32
CA GLN A 231 -5.86 2.82 23.78
C GLN A 231 -5.16 4.12 24.22
N GLY A 232 -4.83 5.02 23.30
CA GLY A 232 -4.19 6.31 23.60
C GLY A 232 -2.72 6.19 23.99
N LYS A 233 -2.06 5.08 23.66
CA LYS A 233 -0.64 4.82 23.98
C LYS A 233 0.33 5.50 23.00
N GLY A 234 -0.19 6.34 22.10
CA GLY A 234 0.58 7.09 21.12
C GLY A 234 0.80 6.33 19.81
N PRO A 235 1.69 6.84 18.94
CA PRO A 235 1.90 6.28 17.61
C PRO A 235 2.59 4.91 17.66
N PHE A 236 2.51 4.17 16.55
CA PHE A 236 3.15 2.87 16.38
C PHE A 236 3.80 2.77 14.99
N LEU A 237 4.96 2.12 14.88
CA LEU A 237 5.60 1.80 13.61
C LEU A 237 5.69 0.28 13.37
N LEU A 238 5.30 -0.17 12.18
CA LEU A 238 5.52 -1.54 11.71
C LEU A 238 6.43 -1.53 10.48
N GLU A 239 7.55 -2.26 10.56
CA GLU A 239 8.44 -2.53 9.43
C GLU A 239 8.15 -3.92 8.85
N PHE A 240 7.81 -3.98 7.57
CA PHE A 240 7.57 -5.23 6.86
C PHE A 240 8.62 -5.43 5.79
N ALA A 241 9.41 -6.50 5.92
CA ALA A 241 10.35 -6.90 4.88
C ALA A 241 9.56 -7.53 3.72
N THR A 242 9.72 -7.00 2.51
CA THR A 242 8.99 -7.44 1.31
C THR A 242 9.86 -7.25 0.08
N TYR A 243 9.31 -7.39 -1.13
CA TYR A 243 10.09 -7.26 -2.36
C TYR A 243 9.25 -6.84 -3.56
N ARG A 244 9.68 -5.79 -4.27
CA ARG A 244 9.07 -5.41 -5.55
C ARG A 244 9.58 -6.33 -6.66
N TRP A 245 8.67 -6.97 -7.37
CA TRP A 245 9.05 -7.89 -8.45
C TRP A 245 9.33 -7.15 -9.75
N ARG A 246 8.50 -6.14 -10.04
CA ARG A 246 8.63 -5.30 -11.21
C ARG A 246 9.61 -4.16 -10.94
N GLU A 247 9.99 -3.50 -12.01
CA GLU A 247 10.93 -2.40 -11.97
C GLU A 247 10.49 -1.25 -11.05
N HIS A 248 11.42 -0.37 -10.71
CA HIS A 248 11.09 0.78 -9.87
C HIS A 248 9.90 1.56 -10.44
N CYS A 249 9.92 1.85 -11.74
CA CYS A 249 8.91 2.58 -12.47
C CYS A 249 8.74 2.00 -13.88
N GLY A 250 7.60 1.36 -14.15
CA GLY A 250 7.31 0.74 -15.44
C GLY A 250 6.81 -0.71 -15.34
N PRO A 251 6.53 -1.34 -16.49
CA PRO A 251 5.95 -2.66 -16.56
C PRO A 251 6.98 -3.80 -16.62
N ASN A 252 8.28 -3.53 -16.67
CA ASN A 252 9.28 -4.58 -16.87
C ASN A 252 9.75 -5.21 -15.54
N PHE A 253 10.63 -6.19 -15.66
CA PHE A 253 11.38 -6.80 -14.56
C PHE A 253 12.85 -6.41 -14.78
N ASP A 254 13.31 -5.34 -14.14
CA ASP A 254 14.63 -4.69 -14.25
C ASP A 254 15.80 -5.50 -13.64
N ASN A 255 15.75 -6.82 -13.76
CA ASN A 255 16.79 -7.73 -13.26
C ASN A 255 18.05 -7.71 -14.14
N ASP A 256 17.89 -7.33 -15.41
CA ASP A 256 18.92 -7.32 -16.45
C ASP A 256 19.85 -6.09 -16.42
N ILE A 257 19.43 -5.01 -15.73
CA ILE A 257 20.20 -3.76 -15.66
C ILE A 257 21.27 -3.73 -14.55
N GLY A 258 21.35 -4.77 -13.72
CA GLY A 258 22.52 -5.05 -12.87
C GLY A 258 22.56 -4.41 -11.48
N TYR A 259 21.48 -3.76 -11.00
CA TYR A 259 21.44 -3.23 -9.62
C TYR A 259 20.97 -4.26 -8.58
N ARG A 260 20.35 -5.36 -9.03
CA ARG A 260 19.96 -6.53 -8.24
C ARG A 260 20.29 -7.81 -9.01
N THR A 261 20.39 -8.94 -8.32
CA THR A 261 20.67 -10.23 -8.97
C THR A 261 19.39 -11.01 -9.26
N GLU A 262 19.42 -11.84 -10.31
CA GLU A 262 18.31 -12.76 -10.62
C GLU A 262 18.09 -13.75 -9.48
N GLU A 263 19.17 -14.22 -8.83
CA GLU A 263 19.09 -15.14 -7.69
C GLU A 263 18.33 -14.53 -6.51
N GLU A 264 18.56 -13.25 -6.21
CA GLU A 264 17.84 -12.53 -5.15
C GLU A 264 16.35 -12.44 -5.49
N TYR A 265 16.03 -11.99 -6.71
CA TYR A 265 14.66 -11.90 -7.19
C TYR A 265 13.94 -13.26 -7.11
N LEU A 266 14.55 -14.34 -7.60
CA LEU A 266 13.98 -15.68 -7.56
C LEU A 266 13.81 -16.20 -6.13
N CYS A 267 14.68 -15.81 -5.20
CA CYS A 267 14.53 -16.13 -3.78
C CYS A 267 13.27 -15.48 -3.18
N TRP A 268 13.05 -14.20 -3.47
CA TRP A 268 11.84 -13.49 -3.05
C TRP A 268 10.58 -13.96 -3.77
N LYS A 269 10.67 -14.34 -5.05
CA LYS A 269 9.54 -14.89 -5.80
C LYS A 269 9.03 -16.22 -5.24
N LYS A 270 9.92 -17.04 -4.66
CA LYS A 270 9.53 -18.27 -3.93
C LYS A 270 8.72 -17.96 -2.66
N LYS A 271 8.78 -16.73 -2.16
CA LYS A 271 7.98 -16.21 -1.05
C LYS A 271 6.77 -15.39 -1.55
N ASP A 272 6.15 -15.79 -2.66
CA ASP A 272 4.95 -15.10 -3.17
C ASP A 272 3.86 -15.08 -2.09
N PRO A 273 3.37 -13.90 -1.66
CA PRO A 273 2.38 -13.79 -0.61
C PRO A 273 1.08 -14.56 -0.90
N ILE A 274 0.66 -14.65 -2.17
CA ILE A 274 -0.53 -15.40 -2.56
C ILE A 274 -0.31 -16.90 -2.35
N MET A 275 0.82 -17.43 -2.83
CA MET A 275 1.13 -18.85 -2.66
C MET A 275 1.32 -19.23 -1.19
N LEU A 276 1.95 -18.36 -0.40
CA LEU A 276 2.14 -18.58 1.04
C LEU A 276 0.79 -18.71 1.75
N LEU A 277 -0.15 -17.78 1.50
CA LEU A 277 -1.47 -17.82 2.11
C LEU A 277 -2.29 -19.03 1.66
N GLU A 278 -2.27 -19.39 0.36
CA GLU A 278 -2.98 -20.58 -0.12
C GLU A 278 -2.44 -21.86 0.52
N ASN A 279 -1.13 -21.99 0.68
CA ASN A 279 -0.51 -23.13 1.36
C ASN A 279 -0.85 -23.15 2.85
N GLU A 280 -0.88 -21.99 3.51
CA GLU A 280 -1.31 -21.86 4.89
C GLU A 280 -2.78 -22.30 5.07
N MET A 281 -3.67 -21.87 4.18
CA MET A 281 -5.08 -22.28 4.19
C MET A 281 -5.25 -23.80 4.00
N LYS A 282 -4.43 -24.42 3.13
CA LYS A 282 -4.42 -25.89 2.95
C LYS A 282 -3.97 -26.59 4.22
N ASN A 283 -2.90 -26.12 4.84
CA ASN A 283 -2.38 -26.68 6.09
C ASN A 283 -3.35 -26.53 7.28
N ARG A 284 -4.26 -25.55 7.21
CA ARG A 284 -5.32 -25.32 8.20
C ARG A 284 -6.64 -26.05 7.88
N ASP A 285 -6.70 -26.82 6.80
CA ASP A 285 -7.92 -27.48 6.29
C ASP A 285 -9.10 -26.52 6.04
N VAL A 286 -8.81 -25.25 5.70
CA VAL A 286 -9.82 -24.22 5.36
C VAL A 286 -9.75 -23.77 3.89
N PHE A 287 -8.88 -24.38 3.10
CA PHE A 287 -8.79 -24.10 1.67
C PHE A 287 -9.95 -24.75 0.90
N ASN A 288 -10.78 -23.93 0.26
CA ASN A 288 -11.88 -24.38 -0.59
C ASN A 288 -11.59 -24.02 -2.06
N PRO A 289 -11.27 -25.00 -2.93
CA PRO A 289 -10.99 -24.74 -4.34
C PRO A 289 -12.13 -24.03 -5.09
N GLY A 290 -13.38 -24.37 -4.77
CA GLY A 290 -14.55 -23.76 -5.42
C GLY A 290 -14.74 -22.29 -5.03
N GLU A 291 -14.38 -21.94 -3.79
CA GLU A 291 -14.41 -20.54 -3.34
C GLU A 291 -13.28 -19.72 -3.97
N VAL A 292 -12.08 -20.29 -4.08
CA VAL A 292 -10.94 -19.65 -4.76
C VAL A 292 -11.25 -19.41 -6.24
N GLN A 293 -11.84 -20.39 -6.92
CA GLN A 293 -12.25 -20.22 -8.33
C GLN A 293 -13.31 -19.11 -8.47
N ARG A 294 -14.27 -19.03 -7.54
CA ARG A 294 -15.26 -17.95 -7.52
C ARG A 294 -14.62 -16.58 -7.32
N VAL A 295 -13.63 -16.49 -6.44
CA VAL A 295 -12.82 -15.27 -6.24
C VAL A 295 -12.11 -14.87 -7.53
N ASP A 296 -11.50 -15.82 -8.23
CA ASP A 296 -10.78 -15.57 -9.48
C ASP A 296 -11.73 -15.05 -10.57
N SER A 297 -12.89 -15.69 -10.76
CA SER A 297 -13.90 -15.23 -11.73
C SER A 297 -14.45 -13.84 -11.42
N LEU A 298 -14.63 -13.51 -10.13
CA LEU A 298 -15.08 -12.18 -9.72
C LEU A 298 -14.02 -11.13 -10.07
N ILE A 299 -12.75 -11.40 -9.76
CA ILE A 299 -11.64 -10.49 -10.05
C ILE A 299 -11.51 -10.26 -11.56
N GLU A 300 -11.56 -11.32 -12.37
CA GLU A 300 -11.52 -11.20 -13.83
C GLU A 300 -12.63 -10.28 -14.36
N SER A 301 -13.86 -10.44 -13.86
CA SER A 301 -14.99 -9.58 -14.23
C SER A 301 -14.77 -8.13 -13.81
N GLU A 302 -14.35 -7.89 -12.56
CA GLU A 302 -14.10 -6.54 -12.04
C GLU A 302 -13.00 -5.81 -12.83
N VAL A 303 -11.90 -6.52 -13.13
CA VAL A 303 -10.79 -5.98 -13.92
C VAL A 303 -11.27 -5.66 -15.33
N HIS A 304 -11.93 -6.59 -16.01
CA HIS A 304 -12.45 -6.37 -17.36
C HIS A 304 -13.37 -5.14 -17.41
N GLU A 305 -14.35 -5.07 -16.50
CA GLU A 305 -15.28 -3.95 -16.43
C GLU A 305 -14.59 -2.61 -16.18
N ALA A 306 -13.57 -2.57 -15.31
CA ALA A 306 -12.86 -1.33 -14.99
C ALA A 306 -12.06 -0.78 -16.17
N PHE A 307 -11.38 -1.65 -16.91
CA PHE A 307 -10.67 -1.25 -18.12
C PHE A 307 -11.63 -0.82 -19.23
N SER A 308 -12.72 -1.56 -19.48
CA SER A 308 -13.73 -1.16 -20.46
C SER A 308 -14.42 0.18 -20.09
N PHE A 309 -14.69 0.39 -18.80
CA PHE A 309 -15.21 1.67 -18.30
C PHE A 309 -14.23 2.83 -18.56
N ALA A 310 -12.94 2.65 -18.28
CA ALA A 310 -11.93 3.67 -18.53
C ALA A 310 -11.78 3.99 -20.02
N GLU A 311 -11.77 2.98 -20.89
CA GLU A 311 -11.64 3.17 -22.34
C GLU A 311 -12.84 3.91 -22.95
N SER A 312 -14.06 3.59 -22.48
CA SER A 312 -15.29 4.25 -22.93
C SER A 312 -15.54 5.62 -22.30
N SER A 313 -14.84 5.95 -21.22
CA SER A 313 -14.98 7.25 -20.54
C SER A 313 -14.37 8.39 -21.36
N PRO A 314 -14.98 9.59 -21.34
CA PRO A 314 -14.44 10.76 -22.02
C PRO A 314 -13.19 11.30 -21.31
N PHE A 315 -12.30 11.91 -22.09
CA PHE A 315 -11.26 12.78 -21.54
C PHE A 315 -11.88 14.06 -20.96
N PRO A 316 -11.24 14.70 -19.96
CA PRO A 316 -11.69 16.02 -19.48
C PRO A 316 -11.61 17.07 -20.60
N SER A 317 -12.45 18.12 -20.51
CA SER A 317 -12.33 19.28 -21.39
C SER A 317 -11.05 20.06 -21.06
N GLN A 318 -10.62 20.97 -21.94
CA GLN A 318 -9.43 21.79 -21.68
C GLN A 318 -9.61 22.72 -20.47
N ASP A 319 -10.82 23.20 -20.22
CA ASP A 319 -11.13 24.10 -19.11
C ASP A 319 -10.90 23.45 -17.73
N GLU A 320 -11.03 22.13 -17.64
CA GLU A 320 -10.76 21.36 -16.41
C GLU A 320 -9.33 21.53 -15.89
N ALA A 321 -8.38 21.90 -16.76
CA ALA A 321 -7.01 22.18 -16.36
C ALA A 321 -6.90 23.37 -15.37
N PHE A 322 -7.89 24.27 -15.37
CA PHE A 322 -7.91 25.46 -14.51
C PHE A 322 -8.87 25.33 -13.32
N ILE A 323 -9.69 24.27 -13.30
CA ILE A 323 -10.65 24.00 -12.24
C ILE A 323 -9.94 23.31 -11.07
N GLN A 324 -10.25 23.73 -9.83
CA GLN A 324 -9.66 23.26 -8.56
C GLN A 324 -8.20 23.69 -8.30
N LEU A 325 -7.70 24.71 -9.01
CA LEU A 325 -6.45 25.38 -8.63
C LEU A 325 -6.59 26.11 -7.29
N PHE A 326 -7.72 26.80 -7.14
CA PHE A 326 -8.17 27.43 -5.90
C PHE A 326 -9.63 27.06 -5.66
N LYS A 327 -10.18 27.48 -4.52
CA LYS A 327 -11.61 27.31 -4.22
C LYS A 327 -12.49 28.11 -5.20
N GLU A 328 -12.07 29.34 -5.50
CA GLU A 328 -12.70 30.32 -6.39
C GLU A 328 -11.58 31.01 -7.20
#